data_AF-A0A9Q3INQ7-F1
#
_entry.id   AF-A0A9Q3INQ7-F1
#
_cell.length_a   1.000
_cell.length_b   1.000
_cell.length_c   1.000
_cell.angle_alpha   90.00
_cell.angle_beta   90.00
_cell.angle_gamma   90.00
#
_symmetry.space_group_name_H-M   'P 1'
#
loop_
_entity.id
_entity.type
_entity.pdbx_description
1 polymer ?
#
loop_
_entity_poly.entity_id
_entity_poly.type
_entity_poly.pdbx_seq_one_letter_code
_entity_poly.pdbx_strand_id
1 'polypeptide(L)'
;MEEVHGGKSWPWWKSQIIQQYRNGTWIWQKTMPFESDKYSVDKDPYDWCLRQSKRLKAIDLHMNTQMRNHKLLTQMPGELEHAVKCG
;
A
#
# COMPACT_ATOMS: atom_id res chain seq x y z
N MET A 1 -24.40 -0.40 -7.51
CA MET A 1 -24.74 -1.79 -7.14
C MET A 1 -23.57 -2.64 -7.58
N GLU A 2 -22.80 -3.22 -6.65
CA GLU A 2 -21.72 -4.14 -7.04
C GLU A 2 -22.37 -5.46 -7.49
N GLU A 3 -22.14 -5.86 -8.75
CA GLU A 3 -22.68 -7.08 -9.33
C GLU A 3 -22.14 -8.32 -8.61
N VAL A 4 -23.06 -9.16 -8.14
CA VAL A 4 -22.76 -10.33 -7.31
C VAL A 4 -22.62 -11.55 -8.22
N HIS A 5 -21.45 -11.74 -8.85
CA HIS A 5 -21.17 -12.97 -9.58
C HIS A 5 -21.05 -14.16 -8.62
N GLY A 6 -21.97 -15.12 -8.72
CA GLY A 6 -21.96 -16.35 -7.91
C GLY A 6 -22.39 -16.19 -6.44
N GLY A 7 -23.11 -15.11 -6.09
CA GLY A 7 -23.59 -14.88 -4.73
C GLY A 7 -22.50 -14.45 -3.72
N LYS A 8 -21.29 -14.13 -4.19
CA LYS A 8 -20.17 -13.64 -3.37
C LYS A 8 -19.77 -12.21 -3.80
N SER A 9 -19.42 -11.38 -2.83
CA SER A 9 -19.00 -9.99 -3.06
C SER A 9 -17.55 -9.90 -3.56
N TRP A 10 -17.19 -8.80 -4.21
CA TRP A 10 -15.81 -8.58 -4.68
C TRP A 10 -14.75 -8.66 -3.58
N PRO A 11 -14.95 -8.12 -2.35
CA PRO A 11 -14.00 -8.31 -1.26
C PRO A 11 -13.73 -9.79 -0.93
N TRP A 12 -14.75 -10.65 -1.05
CA TRP A 12 -14.60 -12.08 -0.83
C TRP A 12 -13.76 -12.73 -1.93
N TRP A 13 -14.07 -12.45 -3.20
CA TRP A 13 -13.28 -12.95 -4.34
C TRP A 13 -11.84 -12.48 -4.28
N LYS A 14 -11.63 -11.21 -3.93
CA LYS A 14 -10.30 -10.66 -3.69
C LYS A 14 -9.57 -11.45 -2.61
N SER A 15 -10.20 -11.74 -1.47
CA SER A 15 -9.60 -12.55 -0.40
C SER A 15 -9.20 -13.96 -0.88
N GLN A 16 -10.04 -14.61 -1.68
CA GLN A 16 -9.75 -15.95 -2.21
C GLN A 16 -8.60 -15.96 -3.22
N ILE A 17 -8.55 -14.98 -4.13
CA ILE A 17 -7.42 -14.81 -5.06
C ILE A 17 -6.13 -14.59 -4.27
N ILE A 18 -6.19 -13.75 -3.25
CA ILE A 18 -5.05 -13.52 -2.36
C ILE A 18 -4.65 -14.84 -1.69
N GLN A 19 -5.57 -15.57 -1.07
CA GLN A 19 -5.27 -16.82 -0.39
C GLN A 19 -4.65 -17.89 -1.32
N GLN A 20 -5.15 -17.98 -2.55
CA GLN A 20 -4.69 -18.97 -3.54
C GLN A 20 -3.33 -18.61 -4.16
N TYR A 21 -3.10 -17.32 -4.44
CA TYR A 21 -1.92 -16.86 -5.19
C TYR A 21 -0.87 -16.15 -4.32
N ARG A 22 -1.06 -16.08 -2.99
CA ARG A 22 -0.10 -15.49 -2.04
C ARG A 22 1.11 -16.37 -1.80
N ASN A 23 1.94 -16.45 -2.82
CA ASN A 23 3.30 -16.98 -2.74
C ASN A 23 4.33 -15.85 -2.60
N GLY A 24 5.58 -16.21 -2.31
CA GLY A 24 6.67 -15.25 -2.12
C GLY A 24 6.88 -14.31 -3.32
N THR A 25 6.70 -14.82 -4.55
CA THR A 25 6.80 -14.03 -5.78
C THR A 25 5.73 -12.95 -5.86
N TRP A 26 4.49 -13.26 -5.48
CA TRP A 26 3.40 -12.29 -5.48
C TRP A 26 3.61 -11.20 -4.42
N ILE A 27 4.08 -11.58 -3.23
CA ILE A 27 4.46 -10.61 -2.19
C ILE A 27 5.57 -9.70 -2.73
N TRP A 28 6.62 -10.27 -3.33
CA TRP A 28 7.72 -9.50 -3.91
C TRP A 28 7.25 -8.55 -5.02
N GLN A 29 6.40 -8.99 -5.93
CA GLN A 29 5.82 -8.15 -6.99
C GLN A 29 4.96 -7.00 -6.46
N LYS A 30 4.35 -7.13 -5.27
CA LYS A 30 3.60 -6.05 -4.62
C LYS A 30 4.48 -5.12 -3.81
N THR A 31 5.54 -5.65 -3.19
CA THR A 31 6.50 -4.89 -2.38
C THR A 31 7.48 -4.08 -3.22
N MET A 32 7.98 -4.63 -4.34
CA MET A 32 8.95 -3.95 -5.22
C MET A 32 8.47 -2.57 -5.71
N PRO A 33 7.23 -2.40 -6.20
CA PRO A 33 6.72 -1.08 -6.56
C PRO A 33 6.60 -0.11 -5.39
N PHE A 34 6.42 -0.61 -4.17
CA PHE A 34 6.40 0.24 -2.97
C PHE A 34 7.80 0.71 -2.60
N GLU A 35 8.79 -0.19 -2.60
CA GLU A 35 10.18 0.11 -2.22
C GLU A 35 10.94 0.95 -3.27
N SER A 36 10.57 0.81 -4.55
CA SER A 36 11.21 1.56 -5.64
C SER A 36 10.66 2.98 -5.82
N ASP A 37 9.44 3.27 -5.35
CA ASP A 37 8.74 4.53 -5.59
C ASP A 37 8.86 5.49 -4.40
N LYS A 38 10.10 5.90 -4.11
CA LYS A 38 10.40 6.91 -3.09
C LYS A 38 9.72 8.24 -3.41
N TYR A 39 9.42 9.00 -2.36
CA TYR A 39 8.88 10.34 -2.50
C TYR A 39 9.93 11.28 -3.10
N SER A 40 9.52 12.12 -4.05
CA SER A 40 10.30 13.24 -4.58
C SER A 40 9.48 14.52 -4.43
N VAL A 41 10.15 15.65 -4.23
CA VAL A 41 9.52 16.97 -4.12
C VAL A 41 8.75 17.38 -5.38
N ASP A 42 9.06 16.77 -6.52
CA ASP A 42 8.37 17.02 -7.79
C ASP A 42 7.01 16.32 -7.91
N LYS A 43 6.67 15.43 -6.97
CA LYS A 43 5.41 14.68 -6.97
C LYS A 43 4.41 15.37 -6.06
N ASP A 44 3.13 15.38 -6.47
CA ASP A 44 2.06 15.80 -5.58
C ASP A 44 2.02 14.89 -4.32
N PRO A 45 2.11 15.46 -3.11
CA PRO A 45 2.18 14.68 -1.87
C PRO A 45 0.93 13.83 -1.64
N TYR A 46 -0.25 14.38 -1.95
CA TYR A 46 -1.53 13.72 -1.73
C TYR A 46 -1.66 12.50 -2.65
N ASP A 47 -1.40 12.67 -3.94
CA ASP A 47 -1.47 11.60 -4.93
C ASP A 47 -0.43 10.51 -4.69
N TRP A 48 0.79 10.88 -4.29
CA TRP A 48 1.80 9.89 -3.94
C TRP A 48 1.39 9.10 -2.68
N CYS A 49 0.95 9.77 -1.62
CA CYS A 49 0.49 9.11 -0.40
C CYS A 49 -0.70 8.19 -0.68
N LEU A 50 -1.66 8.62 -1.51
CA LEU A 50 -2.83 7.82 -1.87
C LEU A 50 -2.43 6.56 -2.65
N ARG A 51 -1.50 6.69 -3.62
CA ARG A 51 -1.00 5.54 -4.39
C ARG A 51 -0.24 4.55 -3.51
N GLN A 52 0.69 5.02 -2.67
CA GLN A 52 1.44 4.14 -1.77
C GLN A 52 0.53 3.50 -0.71
N SER A 53 -0.45 4.23 -0.17
CA SER A 53 -1.46 3.71 0.75
C SER A 53 -2.28 2.56 0.14
N LYS A 54 -2.64 2.68 -1.15
CA LYS A 54 -3.31 1.59 -1.90
C LYS A 54 -2.40 0.37 -2.07
N ARG A 55 -1.09 0.57 -2.32
CA ARG A 55 -0.10 -0.53 -2.43
C ARG A 55 0.09 -1.24 -1.10
N LEU A 56 0.25 -0.50 0.00
CA LEU A 56 0.37 -1.06 1.35
C LEU A 56 -0.86 -1.90 1.74
N LYS A 57 -2.07 -1.42 1.45
CA LYS A 57 -3.32 -2.19 1.64
C LYS A 57 -3.39 -3.47 0.79
N ALA A 58 -2.66 -3.53 -0.32
CA ALA A 58 -2.60 -4.72 -1.17
C ALA A 58 -1.57 -5.74 -0.67
N ILE A 59 -0.52 -5.30 0.03
CA ILE A 59 0.49 -6.15 0.66
C ILE A 59 -0.06 -6.76 1.96
N ASP A 60 -0.74 -5.93 2.77
CA ASP A 60 -1.33 -6.34 4.03
C ASP A 60 -2.71 -5.68 4.21
N LEU A 61 -3.74 -6.52 4.22
CA LEU A 61 -5.15 -6.11 4.40
C LEU A 61 -5.45 -5.68 5.84
N HIS A 62 -4.64 -6.11 6.81
CA HIS A 62 -4.84 -5.82 8.23
C HIS A 62 -3.99 -4.65 8.73
N MET A 63 -3.31 -3.95 7.83
CA MET A 63 -2.42 -2.85 8.19
C MET A 63 -3.21 -1.66 8.80
N ASN A 64 -2.93 -1.39 10.07
CA ASN A 64 -3.50 -0.23 10.75
C ASN A 64 -2.97 1.09 10.18
N THR A 65 -3.64 2.20 10.51
CA THR A 65 -3.28 3.52 9.98
C THR A 65 -1.89 3.97 10.42
N GLN A 66 -1.50 3.69 11.66
CA GLN A 66 -0.20 4.06 12.22
C GLN A 66 0.97 3.36 11.50
N MET A 67 0.87 2.05 11.28
CA MET A 67 1.84 1.24 10.54
C MET A 67 1.97 1.72 9.10
N ARG A 68 0.84 2.06 8.47
CA ARG A 68 0.83 2.61 7.12
C ARG A 68 1.56 3.93 7.05
N ASN A 69 1.28 4.85 7.97
CA ASN A 69 1.94 6.15 8.04
C ASN A 69 3.44 5.98 8.29
N HIS A 70 3.83 5.09 9.20
CA HIS A 70 5.23 4.79 9.45
C HIS A 70 5.93 4.27 8.18
N LYS A 71 5.31 3.33 7.45
CA LYS A 71 5.85 2.82 6.17
C LYS A 71 5.96 3.93 5.11
N LEU A 72 4.99 4.83 5.02
CA LEU A 72 5.06 5.97 4.10
C LEU A 72 6.23 6.89 4.44
N LEU A 73 6.44 7.19 5.73
CA LEU A 73 7.56 8.01 6.19
C LEU A 73 8.91 7.37 5.85
N THR A 74 9.05 6.04 5.95
CA THR A 74 10.31 5.36 5.54
C THR A 74 10.62 5.46 4.04
N GLN A 75 9.65 5.84 3.22
CA GLN A 75 9.84 6.05 1.78
C GLN A 75 10.10 7.51 1.43
N MET A 76 10.14 8.40 2.42
CA MET A 76 10.53 9.79 2.26
C MET A 76 12.05 9.97 2.41
N PRO A 77 12.65 10.99 1.77
CA PRO A 77 14.03 11.36 2.05
C PRO A 77 14.21 11.70 3.53
N GLY A 78 15.36 11.35 4.11
CA GLY A 78 15.60 11.49 5.56
C GLY A 78 15.42 12.91 6.11
N GLU A 79 15.64 13.94 5.28
CA GLU A 79 15.37 15.34 5.64
C GLU A 79 13.88 15.61 5.87
N LEU A 80 13.01 15.01 5.04
CA LEU A 80 11.56 15.16 5.15
C LEU A 80 11.01 14.32 6.32
N GLU A 81 11.55 13.12 6.52
CA GLU A 81 11.21 12.29 7.68
C GLU A 81 11.55 13.01 9.00
N HIS A 82 12.71 13.65 9.08
CA HIS A 82 13.14 14.44 10.23
C HIS A 82 12.24 15.68 10.42
N ALA A 83 11.92 16.41 9.35
CA ALA A 83 11.03 17.58 9.43
C ALA A 83 9.63 17.23 9.94
N VAL A 84 9.08 16.07 9.56
CA VAL A 84 7.76 15.61 10.02
C VAL A 84 7.80 15.06 11.44
N LYS A 85 8.93 14.47 11.89
CA LYS A 85 9.07 13.95 13.26
C LYS A 85 9.37 15.02 14.30
N CYS A 86 10.01 16.11 13.91
CA CYS A 86 10.43 17.20 14.80
C CYS A 86 9.54 18.45 14.72
N GLY A 87 8.52 18.44 13.85
CA GLY A 87 7.54 19.52 13.70
C GLY A 87 6.32 19.37 14.59
#